data_AF-A0A956D2N3-F1
#
_entry.id   AF-A0A956D2N3-F1
#
_cell.length_a   1.000
_cell.length_b   1.000
_cell.length_c   1.000
_cell.angle_alpha   90.00
_cell.angle_beta   90.00
_cell.angle_gamma   90.00
#
_symmetry.space_group_name_H-M   'P 1'
#
loop_
_entity.id
_entity.type
_entity.pdbx_description
1 polymer ?
#
loop_
_entity_poly.entity_id
_entity_poly.type
_entity_poly.pdbx_seq_one_letter_code
_entity_poly.pdbx_strand_id
1 'polypeptide(L)'
;FDEWGLMKADRTTFMTTREGVFVGGDAAWGPENIIWAVEHGHQAAISIHKHCQGQSLTDRAPHAIELTSSKMGLHEWSYANSYNNSPRSKMVHVDLQARLEEFSLEVELGFDPAQTAAEVRRCLNCDVQTEFTAKSCIECDACIDICPTSCLTMVPNDDEPALRASLTVPAENTDQPLFVSAALPQTKRVMVKDEDVCVHCGLCAERCPTAAWDMAKMDLKIPHAK
;
A
#
# COMPACT_ATOMS: atom_id res chain seq x y z
N PHE A 1 7.94 24.61 28.05
CA PHE A 1 6.53 24.35 27.78
C PHE A 1 6.00 25.37 26.79
N ASP A 2 5.00 25.01 25.99
CA ASP A 2 4.27 25.92 25.08
C ASP A 2 3.12 26.65 25.81
N GLU A 3 2.29 27.35 25.05
CA GLU A 3 1.14 28.10 25.58
C GLU A 3 0.04 27.20 26.19
N TRP A 4 0.05 25.91 25.88
CA TRP A 4 -0.90 24.90 26.37
C TRP A 4 -0.34 24.07 27.53
N GLY A 5 0.87 24.38 28.02
CA GLY A 5 1.53 23.63 29.08
C GLY A 5 2.13 22.30 28.62
N LEU A 6 2.25 22.07 27.31
CA LEU A 6 2.87 20.88 26.73
C LEU A 6 4.39 21.07 26.56
N MET A 7 5.12 19.95 26.51
CA MET A 7 6.57 20.01 26.32
C MET A 7 6.90 20.50 24.91
N LYS A 8 7.73 21.53 24.80
CA LYS A 8 8.25 21.98 23.49
C LYS A 8 9.20 20.91 22.98
N ALA A 9 8.83 20.28 21.86
CA ALA A 9 9.61 19.25 21.20
C ALA A 9 9.67 19.49 19.69
N ASP A 10 10.79 19.08 19.11
CA ASP A 10 10.99 19.11 17.67
C ASP A 10 10.18 17.98 16.99
N ARG A 11 9.43 18.30 15.93
CA ARG A 11 8.52 17.34 15.27
C ARG A 11 9.25 16.26 14.47
N THR A 12 10.53 16.42 14.17
CA THR A 12 11.32 15.43 13.44
C THR A 12 12.07 14.53 14.40
N THR A 13 12.68 15.08 15.44
CA THR A 13 13.54 14.36 16.39
C THR A 13 12.82 13.96 17.66
N PHE A 14 11.64 14.50 17.95
CA PHE A 14 10.86 14.22 19.16
C PHE A 14 11.59 14.58 20.46
N MET A 15 12.76 15.24 20.37
CA MET A 15 13.54 15.69 21.50
C MET A 15 12.96 17.01 22.01
N THR A 16 12.81 17.10 23.32
CA THR A 16 12.39 18.34 23.96
C THR A 16 13.53 19.36 24.00
N THR A 17 13.25 20.56 24.50
CA THR A 17 14.31 21.56 24.79
C THR A 17 15.35 21.08 25.81
N ARG A 18 15.08 19.99 26.56
CA ARG A 18 16.04 19.34 27.44
C ARG A 18 16.65 18.14 26.71
N GLU A 19 17.97 18.18 26.55
CA GLU A 19 18.73 17.09 25.92
C GLU A 19 18.49 15.75 26.62
N GLY A 20 18.35 14.69 25.82
CA GLY A 20 18.10 13.32 26.29
C GLY A 20 16.67 13.04 26.76
N VAL A 21 15.77 14.02 26.68
CA VAL A 21 14.34 13.84 26.99
C VAL A 21 13.53 13.92 25.72
N PHE A 22 12.78 12.85 25.43
CA PHE A 22 11.93 12.71 24.26
C PHE A 22 10.47 12.60 24.68
N VAL A 23 9.57 13.03 23.79
CA VAL A 23 8.13 13.03 24.06
C VAL A 23 7.37 12.64 22.78
N GLY A 24 6.23 11.98 22.96
CA GLY A 24 5.31 11.62 21.88
C GLY A 24 3.87 11.55 22.39
N GLY A 25 2.93 11.36 21.47
CA GLY A 25 1.49 11.35 21.77
C GLY A 25 0.98 12.67 22.34
N ASP A 26 -0.09 12.60 23.13
CA ASP A 26 -0.79 13.77 23.65
C ASP A 26 0.10 14.69 24.51
N ALA A 27 1.12 14.14 25.15
CA ALA A 27 2.06 14.89 25.97
C ALA A 27 2.99 15.83 25.15
N ALA A 28 3.10 15.60 23.84
CA ALA A 28 3.93 16.39 22.93
C ALA A 28 3.13 17.53 22.27
N TRP A 29 2.03 17.19 21.60
CA TRP A 29 1.30 18.11 20.72
C TRP A 29 -0.21 18.15 20.96
N GLY A 30 -0.67 17.62 22.10
CA GLY A 30 -2.08 17.58 22.45
C GLY A 30 -2.82 16.43 21.76
N PRO A 31 -4.15 16.40 21.87
CA PRO A 31 -4.95 15.24 21.50
C PRO A 31 -4.87 14.97 20.00
N GLU A 32 -4.24 13.86 19.64
CA GLU A 32 -4.26 13.30 18.29
C GLU A 32 -4.94 11.93 18.30
N ASN A 33 -5.17 11.34 17.13
CA ASN A 33 -5.73 10.00 17.07
C ASN A 33 -4.71 8.95 17.56
N ILE A 34 -5.21 7.76 17.93
CA ILE A 34 -4.34 6.67 18.43
C ILE A 34 -3.27 6.24 17.42
N ILE A 35 -3.53 6.40 16.12
CA ILE A 35 -2.57 6.07 15.05
C ILE A 35 -1.34 6.98 15.16
N TRP A 36 -1.55 8.29 15.36
CA TRP A 36 -0.48 9.25 15.58
C TRP A 36 0.26 9.00 16.89
N ALA A 37 -0.43 8.65 17.97
CA ALA A 37 0.23 8.32 19.23
C ALA A 37 1.19 7.11 19.09
N VAL A 38 0.79 6.08 18.34
CA VAL A 38 1.65 4.92 18.02
C VAL A 38 2.83 5.35 17.15
N GLU A 39 2.58 6.13 16.09
CA GLU A 39 3.64 6.64 15.21
C GLU A 39 4.67 7.48 15.97
N HIS A 40 4.20 8.34 16.89
CA HIS A 40 5.08 9.10 17.77
C HIS A 40 5.99 8.22 18.62
N GLY A 41 5.47 7.07 19.10
CA GLY A 41 6.27 6.07 19.80
C GLY A 41 7.39 5.51 18.93
N HIS A 42 7.10 5.12 17.69
CA HIS A 42 8.10 4.63 16.74
C HIS A 42 9.16 5.69 16.42
N GLN A 43 8.75 6.92 16.13
CA GLN A 43 9.66 8.01 15.77
C GLN A 43 10.51 8.47 16.96
N ALA A 44 9.96 8.50 18.17
CA ALA A 44 10.72 8.79 19.39
C ALA A 44 11.73 7.68 19.68
N ALA A 45 11.38 6.40 19.51
CA ALA A 45 12.29 5.28 19.70
C ALA A 45 13.52 5.35 18.78
N ILE A 46 13.33 5.71 17.50
CA ILE A 46 14.44 5.91 16.55
C ILE A 46 15.40 7.00 17.07
N SER A 47 14.84 8.08 17.61
CA SER A 47 15.62 9.19 18.15
C SER A 47 16.37 8.83 19.43
N ILE A 48 15.71 8.12 20.35
CA ILE A 48 16.32 7.64 21.60
C ILE A 48 17.50 6.73 21.26
N HIS A 49 17.30 5.76 20.37
CA HIS A 49 18.35 4.84 19.95
C HIS A 49 19.58 5.58 19.37
N LYS A 50 19.34 6.50 18.44
CA LYS A 50 20.41 7.29 17.82
C LYS A 50 21.14 8.20 18.81
N HIS A 51 20.40 8.80 19.74
CA HIS A 51 20.99 9.61 20.79
C HIS A 51 21.91 8.77 21.68
N CYS A 52 21.48 7.57 22.08
CA CYS A 52 22.30 6.62 22.84
C CYS A 52 23.55 6.17 22.06
N GLN A 53 23.49 6.13 20.73
CA GLN A 53 24.62 5.79 19.86
C GLN A 53 25.50 6.98 19.45
N GLY A 54 25.17 8.22 19.87
CA GLY A 54 25.89 9.42 19.45
C GLY A 54 25.75 9.73 17.96
N GLN A 55 24.68 9.26 17.31
CA GLN A 55 24.40 9.48 15.90
C GLN A 55 23.50 10.69 15.67
N SER A 56 23.45 11.18 14.43
CA SER A 56 22.55 12.28 14.05
C SER A 56 21.08 11.86 14.15
N LEU A 57 20.30 12.66 14.88
CA LEU A 57 18.85 12.46 15.07
C LEU A 57 18.03 12.77 13.80
N THR A 58 18.58 13.59 12.91
CA THR A 58 17.91 14.02 11.68
C THR A 58 18.16 13.09 10.50
N ASP A 59 19.20 12.25 10.56
CA ASP A 59 19.59 11.33 9.48
C ASP A 59 18.70 10.08 9.40
N ARG A 60 17.39 10.27 9.22
CA ARG A 60 16.40 9.19 9.30
C ARG A 60 16.19 8.55 7.93
N ALA A 61 16.20 7.22 7.90
CA ALA A 61 15.82 6.49 6.70
C ALA A 61 14.35 6.83 6.36
N PRO A 62 14.02 7.14 5.10
CA PRO A 62 12.63 7.35 4.70
C PRO A 62 11.87 6.03 4.67
N HIS A 63 10.54 6.10 4.69
CA HIS A 63 9.71 4.98 4.23
C HIS A 63 10.10 4.62 2.80
N ALA A 64 10.25 3.33 2.54
CA ALA A 64 10.53 2.84 1.20
C ALA A 64 9.51 1.78 0.82
N ILE A 65 9.18 1.74 -0.47
CA ILE A 65 8.39 0.68 -1.07
C ILE A 65 9.36 -0.14 -1.92
N GLU A 66 9.37 -1.44 -1.70
CA GLU A 66 10.11 -2.39 -2.52
C GLU A 66 9.10 -3.19 -3.34
N LEU A 67 9.23 -3.16 -4.66
CA LEU A 67 8.44 -3.96 -5.59
C LEU A 67 9.28 -5.16 -6.01
N THR A 68 8.80 -6.36 -5.69
CA THR A 68 9.46 -7.62 -6.08
C THR A 68 8.61 -8.35 -7.11
N SER A 69 9.18 -8.57 -8.29
CA SER A 69 8.56 -9.35 -9.36
C SER A 69 8.00 -10.66 -8.80
N SER A 70 6.69 -10.84 -8.98
CA SER A 70 5.92 -11.96 -8.48
C SER A 70 5.10 -12.49 -9.64
N LYS A 71 5.79 -13.18 -10.56
CA LYS A 71 5.15 -13.88 -11.67
C LYS A 71 4.28 -15.00 -11.11
N MET A 72 2.99 -14.71 -11.00
CA MET A 72 1.97 -15.66 -10.65
C MET A 72 1.29 -16.12 -11.94
N GLY A 73 1.18 -17.44 -12.16
CA GLY A 73 0.48 -17.97 -13.32
C GLY A 73 -1.01 -17.62 -13.29
N LEU A 74 -1.70 -17.67 -14.44
CA LEU A 74 -3.14 -17.37 -14.55
C LEU A 74 -4.02 -18.07 -13.49
N HIS A 75 -3.67 -19.31 -13.11
CA HIS A 75 -4.39 -20.07 -12.09
C HIS A 75 -4.11 -19.57 -10.66
N GLU A 76 -2.94 -19.00 -10.40
CA GLU A 76 -2.60 -18.38 -9.12
C GLU A 76 -3.35 -17.04 -8.95
N TRP A 77 -3.71 -16.38 -10.06
CA TRP A 77 -4.66 -15.26 -10.10
C TRP A 77 -6.13 -15.65 -10.00
N SER A 78 -6.45 -16.95 -10.12
CA SER A 78 -7.85 -17.39 -10.06
C SER A 78 -8.35 -17.46 -8.61
N TYR A 79 -8.63 -16.29 -8.05
CA TYR A 79 -9.45 -16.17 -6.84
C TYR A 79 -10.89 -15.85 -7.23
N ALA A 80 -11.83 -16.11 -6.31
CA ALA A 80 -13.22 -15.76 -6.51
C ALA A 80 -13.38 -14.24 -6.39
N ASN A 81 -13.02 -13.50 -7.45
CA ASN A 81 -13.06 -12.03 -7.49
C ASN A 81 -14.48 -11.47 -7.67
N SER A 82 -15.51 -12.32 -7.59
CA SER A 82 -16.88 -11.84 -7.50
C SER A 82 -17.05 -11.12 -6.17
N TYR A 83 -17.58 -9.91 -6.21
CA TYR A 83 -17.99 -9.18 -5.01
C TYR A 83 -18.90 -10.09 -4.15
N ASN A 84 -18.36 -10.54 -3.01
CA ASN A 84 -19.06 -11.45 -2.13
C ASN A 84 -19.80 -10.65 -1.06
N ASN A 85 -21.12 -10.52 -1.23
CA ASN A 85 -22.04 -9.88 -0.28
C ASN A 85 -22.17 -10.63 1.06
N SER A 86 -21.49 -11.77 1.23
CA SER A 86 -21.53 -12.50 2.49
C SER A 86 -20.97 -11.62 3.61
N PRO A 87 -21.63 -11.58 4.78
CA PRO A 87 -21.10 -10.90 5.94
C PRO A 87 -19.79 -11.57 6.38
N ARG A 88 -18.92 -10.79 7.05
CA ARG A 88 -17.72 -11.34 7.70
C ARG A 88 -18.11 -12.47 8.66
N SER A 89 -17.41 -13.60 8.59
CA SER A 89 -17.62 -14.70 9.54
C SER A 89 -17.40 -14.21 10.96
N LYS A 90 -18.29 -14.61 11.87
CA LYS A 90 -18.20 -14.22 13.27
C LYS A 90 -17.05 -14.98 13.93
N MET A 91 -16.15 -14.25 14.61
CA MET A 91 -15.08 -14.86 15.40
C MET A 91 -15.69 -15.74 16.48
N VAL A 92 -15.15 -16.95 16.62
CA VAL A 92 -15.56 -17.85 17.70
C VAL A 92 -14.89 -17.35 18.97
N HIS A 93 -15.68 -17.22 20.03
CA HIS A 93 -15.17 -16.80 21.32
C HIS A 93 -15.56 -17.81 22.39
N VAL A 94 -14.75 -17.90 23.45
CA VAL A 94 -15.11 -18.64 24.67
C VAL A 94 -16.34 -18.00 25.34
N ASP A 95 -17.08 -18.78 26.14
CA ASP A 95 -18.22 -18.26 26.89
C ASP A 95 -17.81 -17.16 27.87
N LEU A 96 -18.69 -16.17 28.10
CA LEU A 96 -18.40 -15.03 28.96
C LEU A 96 -18.04 -15.46 30.38
N GLN A 97 -18.68 -16.49 30.93
CA GLN A 97 -18.43 -16.95 32.29
C GLN A 97 -16.98 -17.44 32.44
N ALA A 98 -16.49 -18.23 31.48
CA ALA A 98 -15.11 -18.71 31.47
C ALA A 98 -14.09 -17.57 31.41
N ARG A 99 -14.38 -16.48 30.68
CA ARG A 99 -13.51 -15.28 30.61
C ARG A 99 -13.37 -14.57 31.95
N LEU A 100 -14.39 -14.63 32.79
CA LEU A 100 -14.40 -13.96 34.09
C LEU A 100 -13.73 -14.80 35.17
N GLU A 101 -13.73 -16.12 35.01
CA GLU A 101 -13.09 -17.06 35.93
C GLU A 101 -11.57 -17.11 35.74
N GLU A 102 -11.07 -17.04 34.50
CA GLU A 102 -9.65 -17.10 34.19
C GLU A 102 -9.20 -15.93 33.32
N PHE A 103 -8.37 -15.04 33.89
CA PHE A 103 -7.85 -13.86 33.18
C PHE A 103 -6.87 -14.20 32.05
N SER A 104 -6.15 -15.33 32.15
CA SER A 104 -5.18 -15.79 31.15
C SER A 104 -5.82 -16.52 29.96
N LEU A 105 -7.13 -16.76 29.99
CA LEU A 105 -7.80 -17.54 28.96
C LEU A 105 -7.87 -16.76 27.65
N GLU A 106 -7.38 -17.37 26.57
CA GLU A 106 -7.52 -16.81 25.23
C GLU A 106 -9.00 -16.72 24.83
N VAL A 107 -9.43 -15.51 24.50
CA VAL A 107 -10.86 -15.24 24.27
C VAL A 107 -11.28 -15.56 22.84
N GLU A 108 -10.42 -15.26 21.86
CA GLU A 108 -10.67 -15.47 20.44
C GLU A 108 -10.10 -16.83 20.03
N LEU A 109 -10.97 -17.80 19.76
CA LEU A 109 -10.56 -19.18 19.42
C LEU A 109 -10.17 -19.34 17.94
N GLY A 110 -10.21 -18.27 17.16
CA GLY A 110 -9.95 -18.30 15.72
C GLY A 110 -11.10 -18.92 14.91
N PHE A 111 -10.79 -19.22 13.65
CA PHE A 111 -11.70 -19.87 12.71
C PHE A 111 -11.36 -21.34 12.55
N ASP A 112 -12.38 -22.17 12.28
CA ASP A 112 -12.13 -23.53 11.84
C ASP A 112 -11.48 -23.55 10.43
N PRO A 113 -10.90 -24.68 9.97
CA PRO A 113 -10.26 -24.74 8.67
C PRO A 113 -11.18 -24.41 7.48
N ALA A 114 -12.48 -24.71 7.56
CA ALA A 114 -13.43 -24.46 6.50
C ALA A 114 -13.81 -22.97 6.41
N GLN A 115 -14.02 -22.33 7.57
CA GLN A 115 -14.21 -20.88 7.70
C GLN A 115 -12.96 -20.12 7.22
N THR A 116 -11.77 -20.58 7.63
CA THR A 116 -10.50 -20.00 7.19
C THR A 116 -10.36 -20.05 5.67
N ALA A 117 -10.62 -21.22 5.06
CA ALA A 117 -10.58 -21.37 3.61
C ALA A 117 -11.65 -20.51 2.89
N ALA A 118 -12.79 -20.25 3.51
CA ALA A 118 -13.81 -19.36 2.97
C ALA A 118 -13.39 -17.88 3.04
N GLU A 119 -12.80 -17.45 4.16
CA GLU A 119 -12.35 -16.06 4.35
C GLU A 119 -11.11 -15.73 3.50
N VAL A 120 -10.13 -16.65 3.38
CA VAL A 120 -8.93 -16.43 2.55
C VAL A 120 -9.28 -16.24 1.07
N ARG A 121 -10.34 -16.91 0.57
CA ARG A 121 -10.82 -16.74 -0.81
C ARG A 121 -11.34 -15.33 -1.12
N ARG A 122 -11.51 -14.46 -0.12
CA ARG A 122 -11.92 -13.06 -0.26
C ARG A 122 -10.72 -12.11 -0.38
N CYS A 123 -9.48 -12.60 -0.25
CA CYS A 123 -8.29 -11.79 -0.46
C CYS A 123 -8.30 -11.21 -1.88
N LEU A 124 -8.12 -9.89 -1.99
CA LEU A 124 -8.06 -9.18 -3.26
C LEU A 124 -6.62 -9.01 -3.78
N ASN A 125 -5.63 -9.59 -3.09
CA ASN A 125 -4.19 -9.45 -3.39
C ASN A 125 -3.78 -7.98 -3.55
N CYS A 126 -4.26 -7.10 -2.66
CA CYS A 126 -3.98 -5.67 -2.71
C CYS A 126 -2.50 -5.32 -2.49
N ASP A 127 -1.70 -6.28 -2.03
CA ASP A 127 -0.25 -6.19 -1.94
C ASP A 127 0.45 -6.47 -3.28
N VAL A 128 -0.24 -6.88 -4.34
CA VAL A 128 0.35 -7.09 -5.67
C VAL A 128 -0.10 -6.00 -6.62
N GLN A 129 0.87 -5.34 -7.25
CA GLN A 129 0.68 -4.18 -8.10
C GLN A 129 1.02 -4.51 -9.56
N THR A 130 0.27 -3.90 -10.48
CA THR A 130 0.57 -3.94 -11.92
C THR A 130 1.63 -2.88 -12.23
N GLU A 131 2.85 -3.32 -12.51
CA GLU A 131 3.99 -2.43 -12.76
C GLU A 131 4.36 -2.42 -14.24
N PHE A 132 4.67 -1.23 -14.78
CA PHE A 132 5.06 -1.06 -16.17
C PHE A 132 6.45 -0.45 -16.33
N THR A 133 7.31 -1.15 -17.06
CA THR A 133 8.66 -0.70 -17.43
C THR A 133 8.71 -0.24 -18.88
N ALA A 134 8.61 1.07 -19.11
CA ALA A 134 8.58 1.67 -20.45
C ALA A 134 9.76 1.25 -21.35
N LYS A 135 10.97 1.13 -20.79
CA LYS A 135 12.19 0.76 -21.53
C LYS A 135 12.11 -0.62 -22.17
N SER A 136 11.33 -1.54 -21.60
CA SER A 136 11.17 -2.91 -22.09
C SER A 136 10.02 -3.04 -23.10
N CYS A 137 9.21 -2.00 -23.29
CA CYS A 137 8.08 -2.03 -24.19
C CYS A 137 8.54 -2.01 -25.67
N ILE A 138 7.87 -2.83 -26.48
CA ILE A 138 8.07 -2.90 -27.94
C ILE A 138 6.85 -2.46 -28.74
N GLU A 139 5.85 -1.88 -28.07
CA GLU A 139 4.63 -1.34 -28.70
C GLU A 139 3.87 -2.37 -29.57
N CYS A 140 3.75 -3.60 -29.07
CA CYS A 140 3.08 -4.71 -29.78
C CYS A 140 1.56 -4.81 -29.54
N ASP A 141 0.99 -3.89 -28.75
CA ASP A 141 -0.43 -3.81 -28.36
C ASP A 141 -1.03 -5.03 -27.63
N ALA A 142 -0.25 -6.09 -27.39
CA ALA A 142 -0.77 -7.34 -26.83
C ALA A 142 -1.38 -7.18 -25.42
N CYS A 143 -0.89 -6.24 -24.60
CA CYS A 143 -1.47 -5.94 -23.29
C CYS A 143 -2.78 -5.14 -23.37
N ILE A 144 -2.95 -4.32 -24.41
CA ILE A 144 -4.17 -3.54 -24.65
C ILE A 144 -5.27 -4.49 -25.13
N ASP A 145 -4.96 -5.34 -26.11
CA ASP A 145 -5.90 -6.29 -26.71
C ASP A 145 -6.46 -7.31 -25.71
N ILE A 146 -5.63 -7.81 -24.78
CA ILE A 146 -6.08 -8.79 -23.78
C ILE A 146 -6.84 -8.16 -22.60
N CYS A 147 -6.84 -6.83 -22.46
CA CYS A 147 -7.41 -6.16 -21.30
C CYS A 147 -8.95 -6.26 -21.30
N PRO A 148 -9.58 -6.93 -20.31
CA PRO A 148 -11.03 -7.13 -20.32
C PRO A 148 -11.82 -5.83 -20.06
N THR A 149 -11.18 -4.83 -19.45
CA THR A 149 -11.81 -3.54 -19.11
C THR A 149 -11.34 -2.38 -19.97
N SER A 150 -10.49 -2.63 -20.98
CA SER A 150 -9.93 -1.59 -21.88
C SER A 150 -9.23 -0.44 -21.14
N CYS A 151 -8.60 -0.72 -19.99
CA CYS A 151 -7.98 0.29 -19.14
C CYS A 151 -6.58 0.76 -19.57
N LEU A 152 -6.01 0.17 -20.63
CA LEU A 152 -4.64 0.46 -21.09
C LEU A 152 -4.70 1.11 -22.47
N THR A 153 -4.00 2.23 -22.67
CA THR A 153 -3.89 2.87 -24.00
C THR A 153 -2.50 3.46 -24.21
N MET A 154 -1.93 3.33 -25.41
CA MET A 154 -0.71 4.03 -25.81
C MET A 154 -1.03 5.28 -26.64
N VAL A 155 -0.84 6.46 -26.05
CA VAL A 155 -1.19 7.76 -26.65
C VAL A 155 0.00 8.73 -26.62
N PRO A 156 0.03 9.77 -27.48
CA PRO A 156 0.94 10.89 -27.27
C PRO A 156 0.79 11.46 -25.86
N ASN A 157 1.89 11.87 -25.24
CA ASN A 157 1.82 12.50 -23.93
C ASN A 157 1.24 13.91 -24.06
N ASP A 158 0.30 14.27 -23.20
CA ASP A 158 -0.39 15.56 -23.22
C ASP A 158 -0.82 15.98 -21.82
N ASP A 159 -1.53 17.11 -21.69
CA ASP A 159 -2.20 17.47 -20.44
C ASP A 159 -3.28 16.45 -20.05
N GLU A 160 -3.53 16.29 -18.75
CA GLU A 160 -4.40 15.23 -18.23
C GLU A 160 -5.82 15.25 -18.83
N PRO A 161 -6.52 16.40 -18.96
CA PRO A 161 -7.81 16.46 -19.66
C PRO A 161 -7.77 15.91 -21.10
N ALA A 162 -6.74 16.27 -21.86
CA ALA A 162 -6.55 15.77 -23.23
C ALA A 162 -6.25 14.26 -23.24
N LEU A 163 -5.38 13.80 -22.33
CA LEU A 163 -5.08 12.38 -22.15
C LEU A 163 -6.36 11.59 -21.87
N ARG A 164 -7.15 11.98 -20.87
CA ARG A 164 -8.42 11.33 -20.47
C ARG A 164 -9.39 11.19 -21.64
N ALA A 165 -9.50 12.20 -22.49
CA ALA A 165 -10.37 12.17 -23.66
C ALA A 165 -9.82 11.31 -24.82
N SER A 166 -8.50 11.10 -24.87
CA SER A 166 -7.80 10.35 -25.93
C SER A 166 -7.66 8.85 -25.67
N LEU A 167 -7.99 8.39 -24.46
CA LEU A 167 -7.95 6.97 -24.10
C LEU A 167 -8.96 6.15 -24.91
N THR A 168 -8.72 4.85 -25.03
CA THR A 168 -9.64 3.91 -25.73
C THR A 168 -11.06 4.01 -25.21
N VAL A 169 -11.21 4.13 -23.88
CA VAL A 169 -12.43 4.52 -23.19
C VAL A 169 -12.11 5.80 -22.43
N PRO A 170 -12.85 6.91 -22.65
CA PRO A 170 -12.60 8.16 -21.95
C PRO A 170 -12.70 8.00 -20.43
N ALA A 171 -11.68 8.47 -19.70
CA ALA A 171 -11.63 8.38 -18.25
C ALA A 171 -12.34 9.58 -17.59
N GLU A 172 -13.64 9.43 -17.32
CA GLU A 172 -14.49 10.49 -16.76
C GLU A 172 -14.26 10.75 -15.26
N ASN A 173 -13.78 9.75 -14.51
CA ASN A 173 -13.57 9.88 -13.07
C ASN A 173 -12.26 10.64 -12.76
N THR A 174 -12.37 11.91 -12.39
CA THR A 174 -11.22 12.76 -12.03
C THR A 174 -10.72 12.56 -10.60
N ASP A 175 -11.48 11.88 -9.75
CA ASP A 175 -11.05 11.58 -8.38
C ASP A 175 -10.03 10.44 -8.33
N GLN A 176 -9.94 9.65 -9.42
CA GLN A 176 -8.94 8.60 -9.58
C GLN A 176 -7.81 9.04 -10.52
N PRO A 177 -6.55 8.79 -10.17
CA PRO A 177 -5.41 9.18 -10.98
C PRO A 177 -5.24 8.26 -12.20
N LEU A 178 -4.70 8.83 -13.29
CA LEU A 178 -4.13 8.05 -14.39
C LEU A 178 -2.67 7.72 -14.10
N PHE A 179 -2.28 6.48 -14.36
CA PHE A 179 -0.88 6.05 -14.29
C PHE A 179 -0.25 6.22 -15.66
N VAL A 180 0.67 7.18 -15.79
CA VAL A 180 1.33 7.53 -17.05
C VAL A 180 2.78 7.08 -17.01
N SER A 181 3.19 6.25 -17.97
CA SER A 181 4.57 5.77 -18.05
C SER A 181 5.55 6.85 -18.51
N ALA A 182 6.85 6.58 -18.34
CA ALA A 182 7.86 7.29 -19.12
C ALA A 182 7.66 7.09 -20.64
N ALA A 183 8.24 7.98 -21.45
CA ALA A 183 8.12 7.92 -22.90
C ALA A 183 8.66 6.59 -23.47
N LEU A 184 7.86 5.96 -24.33
CA LEU A 184 8.19 4.68 -24.96
C LEU A 184 9.37 4.82 -25.93
N PRO A 185 10.25 3.81 -26.03
CA PRO A 185 11.50 3.94 -26.78
C PRO A 185 11.32 4.33 -28.26
N GLN A 186 10.32 3.76 -28.93
CA GLN A 186 10.15 3.82 -30.39
C GLN A 186 9.35 5.05 -30.83
N THR A 187 8.17 5.31 -30.23
CA THR A 187 7.28 6.40 -30.67
C THR A 187 7.27 7.63 -29.77
N LYS A 188 7.85 7.57 -28.57
CA LYS A 188 7.74 8.61 -27.53
C LYS A 188 6.32 8.85 -26.99
N ARG A 189 5.34 8.03 -27.40
CA ARG A 189 4.05 7.92 -26.72
C ARG A 189 4.25 7.47 -25.28
N VAL A 190 3.20 7.54 -24.48
CA VAL A 190 3.14 7.02 -23.12
C VAL A 190 2.13 5.89 -23.05
N MET A 191 2.43 4.88 -22.24
CA MET A 191 1.43 3.92 -21.80
C MET A 191 0.65 4.56 -20.66
N VAL A 192 -0.67 4.71 -20.84
CA VAL A 192 -1.58 5.20 -19.82
C VAL A 192 -2.41 4.03 -19.33
N LYS A 193 -2.48 3.90 -18.01
CA LYS A 193 -3.37 2.97 -17.30
C LYS A 193 -4.39 3.78 -16.53
N ASP A 194 -5.67 3.52 -16.81
CA ASP A 194 -6.79 4.01 -16.02
C ASP A 194 -7.01 3.07 -14.83
N GLU A 195 -6.76 3.58 -13.62
CA GLU A 195 -6.89 2.80 -12.39
C GLU A 195 -8.34 2.57 -12.00
N ASP A 196 -9.25 3.48 -12.37
CA ASP A 196 -10.66 3.43 -11.97
C ASP A 196 -11.34 2.14 -12.44
N VAL A 197 -10.94 1.66 -13.62
CA VAL A 197 -11.49 0.46 -14.27
C VAL A 197 -10.53 -0.73 -14.28
N CYS A 198 -9.31 -0.60 -13.73
CA CYS A 198 -8.38 -1.71 -13.66
C CYS A 198 -8.77 -2.68 -12.53
N VAL A 199 -8.99 -3.95 -12.87
CA VAL A 199 -9.34 -4.99 -11.87
C VAL A 199 -8.16 -5.86 -11.44
N HIS A 200 -6.92 -5.45 -11.75
CA HIS A 200 -5.67 -6.11 -11.33
C HIS A 200 -5.59 -7.62 -11.71
N CYS A 201 -6.21 -8.01 -12.81
CA CYS A 201 -6.29 -9.42 -13.24
C CYS A 201 -4.97 -10.04 -13.76
N GLY A 202 -3.89 -9.27 -13.92
CA GLY A 202 -2.59 -9.75 -14.37
C GLY A 202 -2.47 -10.16 -15.85
N LEU A 203 -3.55 -10.17 -16.63
CA LEU A 203 -3.53 -10.60 -18.04
C LEU A 203 -2.55 -9.81 -18.93
N CYS A 204 -2.37 -8.52 -18.64
CA CYS A 204 -1.40 -7.68 -19.36
C CYS A 204 0.04 -8.13 -19.15
N ALA A 205 0.40 -8.57 -17.94
CA ALA A 205 1.73 -9.09 -17.61
C ALA A 205 1.95 -10.47 -18.24
N GLU A 206 0.97 -11.36 -18.13
CA GLU A 206 1.02 -12.70 -18.73
C GLU A 206 1.18 -12.66 -20.25
N ARG A 207 0.50 -11.71 -20.91
CA ARG A 207 0.54 -11.58 -22.37
C ARG A 207 1.78 -10.84 -22.88
N CYS A 208 2.48 -10.09 -22.03
CA CYS A 208 3.58 -9.23 -22.44
C CYS A 208 4.82 -10.05 -22.85
N PRO A 209 5.24 -10.03 -24.13
CA PRO A 209 6.37 -10.85 -24.60
C PRO A 209 7.73 -10.40 -24.06
N THR A 210 7.83 -9.16 -23.57
CA THR A 210 9.07 -8.58 -23.06
C THR A 210 9.06 -8.37 -21.55
N ALA A 211 7.99 -8.79 -20.86
CA ALA A 211 7.76 -8.48 -19.45
C ALA A 211 7.86 -6.96 -19.15
N ALA A 212 7.42 -6.12 -20.09
CA ALA A 212 7.25 -4.69 -19.84
C ALA A 212 6.12 -4.43 -18.84
N TRP A 213 5.06 -5.25 -18.85
CA TRP A 213 4.13 -5.36 -17.75
C TRP A 213 4.55 -6.51 -16.84
N ASP A 214 4.50 -6.27 -15.53
CA ASP A 214 4.75 -7.28 -14.51
C ASP A 214 3.72 -7.14 -13.38
N MET A 215 3.60 -8.21 -12.58
CA MET A 215 2.88 -8.19 -11.31
C MET A 215 3.91 -8.24 -10.19
N ALA A 216 4.02 -7.16 -9.43
CA ALA A 216 5.04 -7.00 -8.41
C ALA A 216 4.41 -6.91 -7.02
N LYS A 217 4.90 -7.75 -6.09
CA LYS A 217 4.51 -7.67 -4.70
C LYS A 217 5.15 -6.45 -4.06
N MET A 218 4.31 -5.63 -3.43
CA MET A 218 4.68 -4.46 -2.66
C MET A 218 5.03 -4.86 -1.23
N ASP A 219 6.24 -4.49 -0.81
CA ASP A 219 6.66 -4.55 0.57
C ASP A 219 6.96 -3.15 1.10
N LEU A 220 6.27 -2.76 2.18
CA LEU A 220 6.44 -1.47 2.82
C LEU A 220 7.54 -1.56 3.89
N LYS A 221 8.69 -0.94 3.60
CA LYS A 221 9.81 -0.86 4.53
C LYS A 221 9.63 0.34 5.45
N ILE A 222 9.14 0.06 6.66
CA ILE A 222 9.05 1.04 7.75
C ILE A 222 10.36 1.00 8.56
N PRO A 223 11.07 2.13 8.72
CA PRO A 223 12.27 2.20 9.54
C PRO A 223 11.87 2.07 11.01
N HIS A 224 12.56 1.18 11.71
CA HIS A 224 12.41 1.02 13.15
C HIS A 224 13.76 1.24 13.84
N ALA A 225 13.71 1.59 15.13
CA ALA A 225 14.89 1.55 15.98
C ALA A 225 15.42 0.11 16.01
N LYS A 226 16.73 -0.05 15.77
CA LYS A 226 17.38 -1.36 15.75
C LYS A 226 17.96 -1.75 17.10
#